data_AF-M2R5E3-F1
#
_entry.id   AF-M2R5E3-F1
#
_cell.length_a   1.000
_cell.length_b   1.000
_cell.length_c   1.000
_cell.angle_alpha   90.00
_cell.angle_beta   90.00
_cell.angle_gamma   90.00
#
_symmetry.space_group_name_H-M   'P 1'
#
loop_
_entity.id
_entity.type
_entity.pdbx_description
1 polymer ?
#
loop_
_entity_poly.entity_id
_entity_poly.type
_entity_poly.pdbx_seq_one_letter_code
_entity_poly.pdbx_strand_id
1 'polypeptide(L)'
;MSGDVAIDMPTDLRITRLTVDIPSSYRPVPPREEQSAPKWRSPEFVFYGIIFVLVVPIMVWIPVTLSSPSHPNYDLYKRKLSPGWLFGRRVDNSDLQYRSFRNNIPTLAILVAAYIGLKAACLRVAKSIRIATNAARFYFLLIFTLCMVLGLHGASILKILVLLTLNYAIAKTCKDSRFGPFLTWVFNIAVLFANETCDGYRFANLHPSLAALDSIDGIYPRWHVSFNITTLRLISFNMDYYWACRRTGSINVEGVLTEKQRTTPHPLAEYTYKHYIAYALYPPLYIAGPIITFNDFIWQLRRPLSISWRSIIGYAGRFLACLLTMEFILHFMYVVAIKDTKAWSGDSAAELSMIGFWNLIVVWLKLLIPWRFFRLWALADGIDPPENMVRCMANNYAALGFWRSWHRSFNLWIVRYIYIPLGGTHNALFTTVLIFTFVALWHDLSFRLLAWGWLVSLFILPEIAANYLLPPSKFGGHWWYRHVCAIGAAFSILMMMAANLVGFVIGTDGVAYMLQQLVRTSEGLRFLAAVGACLFIAAQVMFEYREEEKRQGIYRRC
;
A
#
# COMPACT_ATOMS: atom_id res chain seq x y z
N MET A 1 23.53 -33.82 13.97
CA MET A 1 23.37 -33.89 12.50
C MET A 1 22.55 -32.69 12.06
N SER A 2 23.26 -31.59 11.79
CA SER A 2 22.72 -30.31 11.34
C SER A 2 22.48 -30.36 9.83
N GLY A 3 21.21 -30.44 9.42
CA GLY A 3 20.84 -30.22 8.03
C GLY A 3 20.78 -28.73 7.77
N ASP A 4 21.86 -28.16 7.24
CA ASP A 4 21.82 -26.87 6.58
C ASP A 4 20.88 -26.97 5.39
N VAL A 5 19.65 -26.44 5.54
CA VAL A 5 18.79 -26.16 4.39
C VAL A 5 19.34 -24.89 3.75
N ALA A 6 20.45 -25.04 3.03
CA ALA A 6 20.84 -24.09 2.01
C ALA A 6 19.72 -24.09 0.97
N ILE A 7 18.92 -23.03 0.97
CA ILE A 7 18.01 -22.74 -0.14
C ILE A 7 18.93 -22.44 -1.31
N ASP A 8 19.21 -23.46 -2.11
CA ASP A 8 20.01 -23.37 -3.32
C ASP A 8 19.28 -22.41 -4.26
N MET A 9 19.78 -21.18 -4.36
CA MET A 9 19.18 -20.16 -5.21
C MET A 9 19.67 -20.41 -6.63
N PRO A 10 18.82 -20.83 -7.58
CA PRO A 10 19.26 -21.05 -8.96
C PRO A 10 19.89 -19.77 -9.53
N THR A 11 21.03 -19.88 -10.18
CA THR A 11 21.89 -18.77 -10.64
C THR A 11 21.38 -18.03 -11.88
N ASP A 12 20.20 -18.37 -12.41
CA ASP A 12 19.65 -17.71 -13.60
C ASP A 12 18.98 -16.36 -13.27
N LEU A 13 19.46 -15.30 -13.92
CA LEU A 13 18.80 -14.00 -14.03
C LEU A 13 17.50 -14.16 -14.85
N ARG A 14 16.41 -14.52 -14.17
CA ARG A 14 15.06 -14.59 -14.77
C ARG A 14 14.24 -13.36 -14.39
N ILE A 15 13.47 -12.82 -15.34
CA ILE A 15 12.67 -11.58 -15.20
C ILE A 15 11.80 -11.59 -13.93
N THR A 16 11.30 -12.76 -13.54
CA THR A 16 10.55 -12.95 -12.29
C THR A 16 11.36 -12.52 -11.07
N ARG A 17 12.65 -12.83 -10.93
CA ARG A 17 13.43 -12.39 -9.75
C ARG A 17 13.53 -10.88 -9.59
N LEU A 18 13.49 -10.11 -10.68
CA LEU A 18 13.53 -8.64 -10.64
C LEU A 18 12.24 -8.03 -10.08
N THR A 19 11.11 -8.74 -10.23
CA THR A 19 9.78 -8.28 -9.77
C THR A 19 9.25 -9.07 -8.56
N VAL A 20 9.85 -10.24 -8.25
CA VAL A 20 9.18 -11.29 -7.46
C VAL A 20 9.66 -11.48 -6.02
N ASP A 21 10.85 -11.00 -5.63
CA ASP A 21 11.41 -11.50 -4.37
C ASP A 21 10.80 -10.89 -3.09
N ILE A 22 9.97 -11.70 -2.42
CA ILE A 22 9.51 -11.55 -1.03
C ILE A 22 9.72 -12.93 -0.38
N PRO A 23 10.48 -13.06 0.73
CA PRO A 23 10.82 -14.36 1.33
C PRO A 23 9.63 -15.28 1.61
N SER A 24 8.46 -14.72 1.93
CA SER A 24 7.23 -15.46 2.22
C SER A 24 6.43 -15.93 0.98
N SER A 25 6.89 -15.64 -0.23
CA SER A 25 6.17 -15.96 -1.48
C SER A 25 6.46 -17.35 -2.05
N TYR A 26 7.50 -18.04 -1.57
CA TYR A 26 7.88 -19.34 -2.13
C TYR A 26 7.17 -20.50 -1.42
N ARG A 27 6.75 -21.49 -2.20
CA ARG A 27 6.23 -22.77 -1.72
C ARG A 27 6.96 -23.92 -2.42
N PRO A 28 6.93 -25.15 -1.85
CA PRO A 28 7.36 -26.34 -2.56
C PRO A 28 6.65 -26.41 -3.92
N VAL A 29 7.45 -26.58 -4.97
CA VAL A 29 6.96 -26.64 -6.36
C VAL A 29 6.20 -27.96 -6.53
N PRO A 30 4.95 -27.97 -7.04
CA PRO A 30 4.24 -29.22 -7.30
C PRO A 30 4.99 -30.07 -8.35
N PRO A 31 4.81 -31.41 -8.34
CA PRO A 31 5.46 -32.31 -9.29
C PRO A 31 5.31 -31.84 -10.74
N ARG A 32 6.34 -32.04 -11.55
CA ARG A 32 6.43 -31.52 -12.93
C ARG A 32 5.29 -32.00 -13.85
N GLU A 33 4.68 -33.14 -13.51
CA GLU A 33 3.55 -33.75 -14.22
C GLU A 33 2.22 -32.98 -14.05
N GLU A 34 2.10 -32.13 -13.02
CA GLU A 34 0.91 -31.30 -12.77
C GLU A 34 1.02 -29.89 -13.38
N GLN A 35 2.13 -29.55 -14.04
CA GLN A 35 2.40 -28.19 -14.53
C GLN A 35 2.07 -28.01 -16.01
N SER A 36 1.29 -26.97 -16.32
CA SER A 36 1.01 -26.60 -17.71
C SER A 36 2.27 -26.13 -18.45
N ALA A 37 2.49 -26.62 -19.68
CA ALA A 37 3.64 -26.22 -20.50
C ALA A 37 3.62 -24.70 -20.79
N PRO A 38 4.78 -24.03 -20.83
CA PRO A 38 4.85 -22.59 -21.05
C PRO A 38 4.36 -22.22 -22.45
N LYS A 39 3.46 -21.22 -22.53
CA LYS A 39 2.86 -20.80 -23.79
C LYS A 39 3.61 -19.67 -24.49
N TRP A 40 4.64 -19.09 -23.87
CA TRP A 40 5.38 -17.93 -24.41
C TRP A 40 5.89 -18.07 -25.85
N ARG A 41 6.16 -19.31 -26.30
CA ARG A 41 6.63 -19.62 -27.67
C ARG A 41 5.51 -20.03 -28.64
N SER A 42 4.27 -20.08 -28.20
CA SER A 42 3.15 -20.41 -29.08
C SER A 42 2.90 -19.26 -30.07
N PRO A 43 2.38 -19.54 -31.29
CA PRO A 43 2.04 -18.49 -32.25
C PRO A 43 1.09 -17.42 -31.67
N GLU A 44 0.16 -17.84 -30.82
CA GLU A 44 -0.78 -16.96 -30.10
C GLU A 44 -0.03 -15.94 -29.21
N PHE A 45 0.91 -16.40 -28.38
CA PHE A 45 1.64 -15.52 -27.46
C PHE A 45 2.72 -14.69 -28.16
N VAL A 46 3.28 -15.18 -29.26
CA VAL A 46 4.14 -14.37 -30.14
C VAL A 46 3.35 -13.22 -30.73
N PHE A 47 2.12 -13.47 -31.23
CA PHE A 47 1.22 -12.42 -31.69
C PHE A 47 0.90 -11.40 -30.58
N TYR A 48 0.56 -11.87 -29.38
CA TYR A 48 0.36 -10.99 -28.22
C TYR A 48 1.60 -10.15 -27.89
N GLY A 49 2.80 -10.74 -27.98
CA GLY A 49 4.06 -10.04 -27.80
C GLY A 49 4.27 -8.91 -28.83
N ILE A 50 3.96 -9.15 -30.10
CA ILE A 50 4.02 -8.14 -31.16
C ILE A 50 3.09 -6.97 -30.83
N ILE A 51 1.85 -7.25 -30.44
CA ILE A 51 0.89 -6.20 -30.06
C ILE A 51 1.41 -5.39 -28.87
N PHE A 52 2.01 -6.03 -27.84
CA PHE A 52 2.63 -5.31 -26.72
C PHE A 52 3.75 -4.37 -27.17
N VAL A 53 4.63 -4.83 -28.05
CA VAL A 53 5.75 -4.04 -28.59
C VAL A 53 5.27 -2.83 -29.39
N LEU A 54 4.09 -2.92 -30.03
CA LEU A 54 3.50 -1.80 -30.77
C LEU A 54 2.71 -0.84 -29.85
N VAL A 55 1.88 -1.37 -28.97
CA VAL A 55 0.92 -0.58 -28.17
C VAL A 55 1.58 0.15 -27.01
N VAL A 56 2.51 -0.48 -26.28
CA VAL A 56 3.12 0.13 -25.09
C VAL A 56 3.90 1.42 -25.44
N PRO A 57 4.71 1.48 -26.52
CA PRO A 57 5.33 2.73 -26.95
C PRO A 57 4.31 3.82 -27.30
N ILE A 58 3.19 3.49 -27.93
CA ILE A 58 2.12 4.45 -28.23
C ILE A 58 1.51 5.02 -26.94
N MET A 59 1.25 4.15 -25.95
CA MET A 59 0.74 4.58 -24.63
C MET A 59 1.69 5.56 -23.93
N VAL A 60 3.00 5.44 -24.15
CA VAL A 60 4.03 6.37 -23.63
C VAL A 60 4.13 7.63 -24.50
N TRP A 61 4.04 7.48 -25.82
CA TRP A 61 4.22 8.56 -26.78
C TRP A 61 3.11 9.62 -26.67
N ILE A 62 1.85 9.19 -26.54
CA ILE A 62 0.69 10.09 -26.42
C ILE A 62 0.85 11.13 -25.28
N PRO A 63 1.06 10.76 -24.00
CA PRO A 63 1.22 11.76 -22.95
C PRO A 63 2.49 12.59 -23.11
N VAL A 64 3.53 12.08 -23.79
CA VAL A 64 4.75 12.84 -24.09
C VAL A 64 4.46 13.95 -25.12
N THR A 65 3.68 13.67 -26.16
CA THR A 65 3.30 14.68 -27.16
C THR A 65 2.37 15.72 -26.58
N LEU A 66 1.38 15.32 -25.76
CA LEU A 66 0.51 16.23 -25.01
C LEU A 66 1.31 17.16 -24.07
N SER A 67 2.48 16.70 -23.63
CA SER A 67 3.42 17.42 -22.75
C SER A 67 4.43 18.30 -23.50
N SER A 68 4.34 18.38 -24.83
CA SER A 68 5.24 19.19 -25.65
C SER A 68 4.91 20.69 -25.55
N PRO A 69 5.92 21.59 -25.49
CA PRO A 69 5.70 23.03 -25.59
C PRO A 69 4.98 23.48 -26.87
N SER A 70 5.02 22.66 -27.92
CA SER A 70 4.32 22.91 -29.19
C SER A 70 2.83 22.52 -29.16
N HIS A 71 2.37 21.84 -28.12
CA HIS A 71 0.98 21.39 -28.02
C HIS A 71 0.04 22.58 -27.75
N PRO A 72 -1.13 22.70 -28.42
CA PRO A 72 -2.03 23.84 -28.24
C PRO A 72 -2.45 24.09 -26.78
N ASN A 73 -2.61 23.01 -26.00
CA ASN A 73 -3.01 23.09 -24.60
C ASN A 73 -1.86 23.38 -23.61
N TYR A 74 -0.60 23.48 -24.05
CA TYR A 74 0.57 23.65 -23.18
C TYR A 74 0.48 24.88 -22.27
N ASP A 75 0.04 26.01 -22.84
CA ASP A 75 -0.04 27.28 -22.12
C ASP A 75 -1.06 27.27 -20.98
N LEU A 76 -2.04 26.36 -21.01
CA LEU A 76 -3.06 26.23 -19.98
C LEU A 76 -2.50 25.64 -18.67
N TYR A 77 -1.47 24.79 -18.77
CA TYR A 77 -0.90 24.09 -17.61
C TYR A 77 0.55 24.46 -17.30
N LYS A 78 1.28 25.16 -18.20
CA LYS A 78 2.71 25.52 -18.02
C LYS A 78 3.03 26.21 -16.69
N ARG A 79 2.07 26.94 -16.12
CA ARG A 79 2.18 27.67 -14.83
C ARG A 79 2.29 26.74 -13.62
N LYS A 80 1.85 25.48 -13.74
CA LYS A 80 1.96 24.48 -12.68
C LYS A 80 3.31 23.74 -12.69
N LEU A 81 4.05 23.85 -13.79
CA LEU A 81 5.33 23.18 -13.94
C LEU A 81 6.43 23.92 -13.16
N SER A 82 7.31 23.15 -12.53
CA SER A 82 8.47 23.66 -11.79
C SER A 82 9.76 23.48 -12.61
N PRO A 83 10.86 24.19 -12.26
CA PRO A 83 12.18 23.87 -12.79
C PRO A 83 12.53 22.40 -12.54
N GLY A 84 12.85 21.67 -13.61
CA GLY A 84 13.28 20.28 -13.56
C GLY A 84 14.79 20.15 -13.66
N TRP A 85 15.29 18.93 -13.47
CA TRP A 85 16.71 18.61 -13.46
C TRP A 85 17.12 17.64 -14.57
N LEU A 86 16.16 17.00 -15.24
CA LEU A 86 16.40 16.08 -16.34
C LEU A 86 16.32 16.79 -17.69
N PHE A 87 17.42 16.74 -18.47
CA PHE A 87 17.49 17.13 -19.88
C PHE A 87 16.97 18.55 -20.19
N GLY A 88 17.11 19.49 -19.24
CA GLY A 88 16.58 20.85 -19.37
C GLY A 88 15.06 20.95 -19.42
N ARG A 89 14.34 19.85 -19.14
CA ARG A 89 12.88 19.81 -19.10
C ARG A 89 12.37 20.33 -17.76
N ARG A 90 11.14 20.86 -17.77
CA ARG A 90 10.40 21.16 -16.54
C ARG A 90 9.92 19.87 -15.88
N VAL A 91 9.48 19.96 -14.63
CA VAL A 91 8.91 18.85 -13.88
C VAL A 91 7.49 19.15 -13.44
N ASP A 92 6.59 18.20 -13.61
CA ASP A 92 5.24 18.25 -13.07
C ASP A 92 5.25 17.87 -11.57
N ASN A 93 5.53 18.87 -10.73
CA ASN A 93 5.51 18.74 -9.27
C ASN A 93 4.16 19.24 -8.68
N SER A 94 3.06 19.01 -9.40
CA SER A 94 1.74 19.56 -9.06
C SER A 94 1.02 18.79 -7.94
N ASP A 95 1.25 17.47 -7.79
CA ASP A 95 0.64 16.66 -6.73
C ASP A 95 1.22 17.05 -5.36
N LEU A 96 0.38 17.62 -4.49
CA LEU A 96 0.78 18.14 -3.17
C LEU A 96 1.39 17.06 -2.26
N GLN A 97 0.81 15.86 -2.27
CA GLN A 97 1.22 14.76 -1.40
C GLN A 97 2.60 14.24 -1.81
N TYR A 98 2.79 13.97 -3.10
CA TYR A 98 4.07 13.51 -3.61
C TYR A 98 5.14 14.59 -3.51
N ARG A 99 4.80 15.86 -3.81
CA ARG A 99 5.72 16.99 -3.67
C ARG A 99 6.25 17.12 -2.25
N SER A 100 5.38 16.99 -1.25
CA SER A 100 5.76 17.05 0.17
C SER A 100 6.79 15.98 0.51
N PHE A 101 6.58 14.72 0.07
CA PHE A 101 7.56 13.66 0.27
C PHE A 101 8.85 13.89 -0.53
N ARG A 102 8.74 14.11 -1.84
CA ARG A 102 9.84 14.28 -2.79
C ARG A 102 10.83 15.35 -2.34
N ASN A 103 10.33 16.51 -1.94
CA ASN A 103 11.17 17.64 -1.52
C ASN A 103 11.85 17.39 -0.17
N ASN A 104 11.34 16.46 0.65
CA ASN A 104 11.89 16.13 1.98
C ASN A 104 12.71 14.83 2.00
N ILE A 105 12.92 14.16 0.86
CA ILE A 105 13.74 12.94 0.78
C ILE A 105 15.13 13.14 1.43
N PRO A 106 15.88 14.24 1.19
CA PRO A 106 17.19 14.44 1.83
C PRO A 106 17.10 14.51 3.36
N THR A 107 16.13 15.26 3.90
CA THR A 107 15.90 15.37 5.35
C THR A 107 15.54 14.02 5.96
N LEU A 108 14.67 13.26 5.29
CA LEU A 108 14.29 11.91 5.72
C LEU A 108 15.51 10.96 5.66
N ALA A 109 16.37 11.05 4.65
CA ALA A 109 17.58 10.25 4.57
C ALA A 109 18.56 10.54 5.72
N ILE A 110 18.72 11.82 6.10
CA ILE A 110 19.52 12.23 7.27
C ILE A 110 18.91 11.66 8.55
N LEU A 111 17.59 11.72 8.72
CA LEU A 111 16.90 11.15 9.88
C LEU A 111 17.13 9.63 9.99
N VAL A 112 17.01 8.90 8.87
CA VAL A 112 17.28 7.45 8.82
C VAL A 112 18.74 7.16 9.18
N ALA A 113 19.70 7.90 8.61
CA ALA A 113 21.12 7.71 8.90
C ALA A 113 21.43 7.99 10.38
N ALA A 114 20.88 9.06 10.94
CA ALA A 114 21.01 9.40 12.36
C ALA A 114 20.42 8.30 13.26
N TYR A 115 19.22 7.82 12.95
CA TYR A 115 18.58 6.72 13.69
C TYR A 115 19.46 5.46 13.69
N ILE A 116 19.92 5.01 12.53
CA ILE A 116 20.75 3.80 12.40
C ILE A 116 22.11 3.99 13.09
N GLY A 117 22.74 5.16 12.94
CA GLY A 117 24.01 5.49 13.56
C GLY A 117 23.94 5.53 15.09
N LEU A 118 22.93 6.23 15.64
CA LEU A 118 22.70 6.32 17.09
C LEU A 118 22.36 4.95 17.68
N LYS A 119 21.54 4.14 16.99
CA LYS A 119 21.27 2.75 17.39
C LYS A 119 22.56 1.94 17.47
N ALA A 120 23.39 2.00 16.43
CA ALA A 120 24.65 1.26 16.38
C ALA A 120 25.60 1.69 17.51
N ALA A 121 25.70 3.00 17.77
CA ALA A 121 26.48 3.53 18.89
C ALA A 121 25.95 3.03 20.24
N CYS A 122 24.64 3.12 20.47
CA CYS A 122 23.99 2.63 21.69
C CYS A 122 24.25 1.14 21.93
N LEU A 123 24.12 0.31 20.89
CA LEU A 123 24.36 -1.13 21.00
C LEU A 123 25.85 -1.47 21.24
N ARG A 124 26.78 -0.71 20.66
CA ARG A 124 28.22 -0.86 20.93
C ARG A 124 28.54 -0.51 22.39
N VAL A 125 28.00 0.59 22.90
CA VAL A 125 28.15 0.99 24.30
C VAL A 125 27.57 -0.08 25.22
N ALA A 126 26.33 -0.52 24.97
CA ALA A 126 25.67 -1.57 25.75
C ALA A 126 26.50 -2.87 25.80
N LYS A 127 27.09 -3.28 24.67
CA LYS A 127 28.00 -4.43 24.61
C LYS A 127 29.25 -4.21 25.47
N SER A 128 29.84 -3.01 25.42
CA SER A 128 31.03 -2.66 26.23
C SER A 128 30.75 -2.71 27.73
N ILE A 129 29.55 -2.33 28.17
CA ILE A 129 29.13 -2.34 29.59
C ILE A 129 28.34 -3.59 29.99
N ARG A 130 28.35 -4.64 29.15
CA ARG A 130 27.70 -5.96 29.38
C ARG A 130 26.18 -5.89 29.64
N ILE A 131 25.48 -4.89 29.10
CA ILE A 131 24.01 -4.86 29.09
C ILE A 131 23.48 -5.73 27.96
N ALA A 132 22.39 -6.46 28.22
CA ALA A 132 21.70 -7.26 27.22
C ALA A 132 21.29 -6.39 26.01
N THR A 133 21.76 -6.76 24.81
CA THR A 133 21.57 -5.99 23.57
C THR A 133 20.10 -5.77 23.22
N ASN A 134 19.24 -6.74 23.51
CA ASN A 134 17.80 -6.62 23.27
C ASN A 134 17.16 -5.55 24.16
N ALA A 135 17.57 -5.46 25.43
CA ALA A 135 17.10 -4.43 26.34
C ALA A 135 17.59 -3.05 25.88
N ALA A 136 18.87 -2.92 25.56
CA ALA A 136 19.44 -1.66 25.04
C ALA A 136 18.75 -1.19 23.77
N ARG A 137 18.47 -2.10 22.82
CA ARG A 137 17.70 -1.82 21.60
C ARG A 137 16.31 -1.27 21.93
N PHE A 138 15.61 -1.91 22.86
CA PHE A 138 14.26 -1.51 23.24
C PHE A 138 14.22 -0.12 23.87
N TYR A 139 15.11 0.15 24.83
CA TYR A 139 15.18 1.47 25.46
C TYR A 139 15.63 2.56 24.50
N PHE A 140 16.60 2.28 23.62
CA PHE A 140 16.95 3.17 22.52
C PHE A 140 15.72 3.52 21.69
N LEU A 141 14.96 2.51 21.25
CA LEU A 141 13.78 2.72 20.43
C LEU A 141 12.74 3.57 21.17
N LEU A 142 12.46 3.28 22.43
CA LEU A 142 11.49 4.01 23.24
C LEU A 142 11.88 5.49 23.39
N ILE A 143 13.14 5.77 23.72
CA ILE A 143 13.65 7.14 23.88
C ILE A 143 13.63 7.87 22.54
N PHE A 144 14.19 7.27 21.49
CA PHE A 144 14.23 7.87 20.16
C PHE A 144 12.82 8.21 19.67
N THR A 145 11.86 7.32 19.88
CA THR A 145 10.47 7.51 19.47
C THR A 145 9.84 8.73 20.15
N LEU A 146 10.01 8.88 21.46
CA LEU A 146 9.49 10.04 22.19
C LEU A 146 10.15 11.34 21.74
N CYS A 147 11.48 11.34 21.56
CA CYS A 147 12.21 12.48 21.03
C CYS A 147 11.78 12.84 19.60
N MET A 148 11.57 11.85 18.74
CA MET A 148 11.12 12.06 17.36
C MET A 148 9.72 12.66 17.34
N VAL A 149 8.77 12.11 18.09
CA VAL A 149 7.39 12.61 18.13
C VAL A 149 7.35 14.03 18.72
N LEU A 150 8.19 14.32 19.71
CA LEU A 150 8.35 15.68 20.24
C LEU A 150 8.90 16.64 19.17
N GLY A 151 9.96 16.25 18.44
CA GLY A 151 10.51 17.07 17.36
C GLY A 151 9.55 17.26 16.17
N LEU A 152 8.76 16.23 15.84
CA LEU A 152 7.78 16.29 14.76
C LEU A 152 6.55 17.13 15.12
N HIS A 153 6.06 17.07 16.36
CA HIS A 153 4.75 17.63 16.70
C HIS A 153 4.75 18.67 17.83
N GLY A 154 5.92 18.97 18.42
CA GLY A 154 6.04 19.94 19.51
C GLY A 154 5.15 19.55 20.69
N ALA A 155 4.41 20.52 21.25
CA ALA A 155 3.52 20.28 22.39
C ALA A 155 2.37 19.31 22.08
N SER A 156 2.01 19.09 20.82
CA SER A 156 0.95 18.14 20.45
C SER A 156 1.27 16.68 20.81
N ILE A 157 2.53 16.36 21.18
CA ILE A 157 2.86 15.06 21.79
C ILE A 157 1.99 14.76 23.02
N LEU A 158 1.58 15.77 23.80
CA LEU A 158 0.73 15.59 24.97
C LEU A 158 -0.64 15.02 24.57
N LYS A 159 -1.23 15.54 23.49
CA LYS A 159 -2.50 15.06 22.93
C LYS A 159 -2.38 13.60 22.48
N ILE A 160 -1.31 13.29 21.75
CA ILE A 160 -1.00 11.93 21.29
C ILE A 160 -0.91 10.99 22.50
N LEU A 161 -0.10 11.32 23.51
CA LEU A 161 0.11 10.48 24.69
C LEU A 161 -1.19 10.28 25.50
N VAL A 162 -2.04 11.30 25.62
CA VAL A 162 -3.37 11.16 26.26
C VAL A 162 -4.23 10.16 25.49
N LEU A 163 -4.36 10.30 24.18
CA LEU A 163 -5.14 9.37 23.35
C LEU A 163 -4.62 7.94 23.41
N LEU A 164 -3.29 7.78 23.38
CA LEU A 164 -2.63 6.48 23.56
C LEU A 164 -2.97 5.87 24.93
N THR A 165 -2.87 6.67 26.00
CA THR A 165 -3.13 6.24 27.37
C THR A 165 -4.58 5.82 27.57
N LEU A 166 -5.54 6.62 27.09
CA LEU A 166 -6.96 6.31 27.18
C LEU A 166 -7.29 4.99 26.46
N ASN A 167 -6.75 4.79 25.25
CA ASN A 167 -6.98 3.54 24.53
C ASN A 167 -6.36 2.33 25.25
N TYR A 168 -5.13 2.47 25.76
CA TYR A 168 -4.48 1.43 26.55
C TYR A 168 -5.30 1.09 27.81
N ALA A 169 -5.86 2.11 28.48
CA ALA A 169 -6.72 1.92 29.63
C ALA A 169 -8.00 1.14 29.28
N ILE A 170 -8.63 1.40 28.12
CA ILE A 170 -9.76 0.59 27.63
C ILE A 170 -9.36 -0.90 27.56
N ALA A 171 -8.21 -1.22 26.95
CA ALA A 171 -7.74 -2.60 26.84
C ALA A 171 -7.54 -3.24 28.21
N LYS A 172 -6.78 -2.58 29.10
CA LYS A 172 -6.38 -3.16 30.39
C LYS A 172 -7.53 -3.27 31.38
N THR A 173 -8.51 -2.39 31.30
CA THR A 173 -9.72 -2.43 32.13
C THR A 173 -10.69 -3.50 31.64
N CYS A 174 -10.89 -3.65 30.32
CA CYS A 174 -11.85 -4.61 29.79
C CYS A 174 -11.34 -6.06 29.76
N LYS A 175 -10.02 -6.28 29.64
CA LYS A 175 -9.39 -7.63 29.60
C LYS A 175 -10.09 -8.57 28.59
N ASP A 176 -10.70 -9.65 29.06
CA ASP A 176 -11.40 -10.67 28.27
C ASP A 176 -12.90 -10.38 28.05
N SER A 177 -13.40 -9.24 28.56
CA SER A 177 -14.78 -8.81 28.38
C SER A 177 -15.10 -8.57 26.90
N ARG A 178 -16.26 -9.07 26.47
CA ARG A 178 -16.78 -8.86 25.11
C ARG A 178 -17.11 -7.38 24.82
N PHE A 179 -17.22 -6.55 25.85
CA PHE A 179 -17.42 -5.11 25.69
C PHE A 179 -16.12 -4.36 25.31
N GLY A 180 -14.96 -4.96 25.57
CA GLY A 180 -13.65 -4.35 25.25
C GLY A 180 -13.45 -4.04 23.77
N PRO A 181 -13.67 -5.00 22.85
CA PRO A 181 -13.66 -4.73 21.41
C PRO A 181 -14.61 -3.61 21.00
N PHE A 182 -15.85 -3.59 21.51
CA PHE A 182 -16.83 -2.55 21.19
C PHE A 182 -16.33 -1.15 21.59
N LEU A 183 -15.90 -0.97 22.85
CA LEU A 183 -15.36 0.30 23.32
C LEU A 183 -14.12 0.73 22.54
N THR A 184 -13.25 -0.22 22.18
CA THR A 184 -12.06 0.05 21.37
C THR A 184 -12.45 0.67 20.03
N TRP A 185 -13.39 0.05 19.31
CA TRP A 185 -13.83 0.55 18.00
C TRP A 185 -14.54 1.88 18.11
N VAL A 186 -15.48 2.03 19.06
CA VAL A 186 -16.20 3.30 19.28
C VAL A 186 -15.24 4.43 19.60
N PHE A 187 -14.29 4.22 20.53
CA PHE A 187 -13.29 5.22 20.89
C PHE A 187 -12.43 5.62 19.69
N ASN A 188 -11.88 4.65 18.95
CA ASN A 188 -10.97 4.93 17.85
C ASN A 188 -11.68 5.59 16.65
N ILE A 189 -12.93 5.21 16.35
CA ILE A 189 -13.74 5.89 15.35
C ILE A 189 -14.06 7.31 15.80
N ALA A 190 -14.48 7.51 17.05
CA ALA A 190 -14.76 8.85 17.58
C ALA A 190 -13.52 9.76 17.52
N VAL A 191 -12.32 9.23 17.80
CA VAL A 191 -11.06 9.98 17.67
C VAL A 191 -10.75 10.32 16.21
N LEU A 192 -10.98 9.42 15.25
CA LEU A 192 -10.82 9.74 13.82
C LEU A 192 -11.73 10.90 13.41
N PHE A 193 -13.00 10.84 13.81
CA PHE A 193 -13.98 11.90 13.53
C PHE A 193 -13.57 13.22 14.17
N ALA A 194 -13.26 13.20 15.47
CA ALA A 194 -12.90 14.39 16.21
C ALA A 194 -11.59 15.02 15.70
N ASN A 195 -10.61 14.20 15.28
CA ASN A 195 -9.36 14.68 14.68
C ASN A 195 -9.60 15.47 13.40
N GLU A 196 -10.50 14.98 12.53
CA GLU A 196 -10.86 15.63 11.27
C GLU A 196 -11.70 16.89 11.50
N THR A 197 -12.74 16.81 12.33
CA THR A 197 -13.67 17.93 12.57
C THR A 197 -13.05 19.08 13.36
N CYS A 198 -12.05 18.78 14.20
CA CYS A 198 -11.42 19.76 15.09
C CYS A 198 -9.98 20.10 14.70
N ASP A 199 -9.51 19.67 13.53
CA ASP A 199 -8.16 19.96 12.98
C ASP A 199 -7.03 19.70 13.99
N GLY A 200 -7.11 18.58 14.73
CA GLY A 200 -6.11 18.17 15.72
C GLY A 200 -6.11 18.91 17.07
N TYR A 201 -7.22 19.58 17.42
CA TYR A 201 -7.52 20.24 18.70
C TYR A 201 -6.53 21.35 19.08
N ARG A 202 -6.94 22.61 19.09
CA ARG A 202 -6.11 23.69 19.65
C ARG A 202 -6.14 23.65 21.19
N PHE A 203 -5.00 23.84 21.84
CA PHE A 203 -4.94 23.87 23.30
C PHE A 203 -5.73 25.06 23.87
N ALA A 204 -5.71 26.22 23.19
CA ALA A 204 -6.51 27.39 23.56
C ALA A 204 -8.02 27.09 23.61
N ASN A 205 -8.51 26.18 22.75
CA ASN A 205 -9.92 25.78 22.74
C ASN A 205 -10.29 24.86 23.92
N LEU A 206 -9.31 24.18 24.51
CA LEU A 206 -9.52 23.34 25.69
C LEU A 206 -9.56 24.19 26.96
N HIS A 207 -8.60 25.11 27.12
CA HIS A 207 -8.57 26.06 28.21
C HIS A 207 -7.63 27.23 27.90
N PRO A 208 -7.99 28.50 28.20
CA PRO A 208 -7.14 29.65 27.89
C PRO A 208 -5.72 29.59 28.46
N SER A 209 -5.52 28.98 29.63
CA SER A 209 -4.18 28.82 30.23
C SER A 209 -3.22 27.93 29.44
N LEU A 210 -3.75 27.09 28.54
CA LEU A 210 -2.95 26.19 27.70
C LEU A 210 -2.59 26.81 26.35
N ALA A 211 -3.09 28.01 26.03
CA ALA A 211 -2.87 28.67 24.74
C ALA A 211 -1.37 28.85 24.40
N ALA A 212 -0.50 29.02 25.40
CA ALA A 212 0.93 29.12 25.19
C ALA A 212 1.52 27.86 24.50
N LEU A 213 0.94 26.68 24.72
CA LEU A 213 1.38 25.43 24.11
C LEU A 213 1.11 25.37 22.60
N ASP A 214 0.13 26.13 22.09
CA ASP A 214 -0.12 26.21 20.65
C ASP A 214 1.01 26.94 19.89
N SER A 215 1.92 27.63 20.58
CA SER A 215 3.10 28.24 19.96
C SER A 215 4.30 27.29 19.84
N ILE A 216 4.26 26.13 20.50
CA ILE A 216 5.33 25.12 20.47
C ILE A 216 5.01 24.12 19.36
N ASP A 217 5.24 24.55 18.13
CA ASP A 217 5.08 23.72 16.94
C ASP A 217 6.27 22.78 16.72
N GLY A 218 5.98 21.63 16.10
CA GLY A 218 7.02 20.74 15.58
C GLY A 218 7.25 20.92 14.09
N ILE A 219 8.21 20.17 13.54
CA ILE A 219 8.54 20.20 12.10
C ILE A 219 7.34 19.80 11.22
N TYR A 220 6.45 18.97 11.75
CA TYR A 220 5.26 18.45 11.09
C TYR A 220 4.03 18.58 12.03
N PRO A 221 3.47 19.78 12.22
CA PRO A 221 2.53 20.06 13.30
C PRO A 221 1.16 19.37 13.13
N ARG A 222 0.83 18.91 11.91
CA ARG A 222 -0.41 18.16 11.60
C ARG A 222 -0.36 16.70 12.07
N TRP A 223 -0.18 16.54 13.38
CA TRP A 223 -0.07 15.23 14.02
C TRP A 223 -1.27 14.31 13.74
N HIS A 224 -2.47 14.89 13.67
CA HIS A 224 -3.73 14.18 13.47
C HIS A 224 -3.77 13.41 12.14
N VAL A 225 -3.09 13.89 11.09
CA VAL A 225 -2.98 13.21 9.79
C VAL A 225 -2.19 11.91 9.90
N SER A 226 -1.01 11.95 10.55
CA SER A 226 -0.20 10.74 10.80
C SER A 226 -0.86 9.82 11.83
N PHE A 227 -1.70 10.38 12.71
CA PHE A 227 -2.40 9.61 13.72
C PHE A 227 -3.41 8.62 13.12
N ASN A 228 -3.92 8.82 11.90
CA ASN A 228 -4.84 7.86 11.26
C ASN A 228 -4.21 6.46 11.14
N ILE A 229 -2.92 6.36 10.79
CA ILE A 229 -2.19 5.08 10.79
C ILE A 229 -2.03 4.54 12.23
N THR A 230 -1.78 5.43 13.18
CA THR A 230 -1.65 5.10 14.60
C THR A 230 -2.96 4.49 15.15
N THR A 231 -4.13 5.00 14.76
CA THR A 231 -5.45 4.43 15.10
C THR A 231 -5.56 2.94 14.75
N LEU A 232 -5.03 2.51 13.60
CA LEU A 232 -5.03 1.10 13.21
C LEU A 232 -4.19 0.26 14.17
N ARG A 233 -3.03 0.77 14.60
CA ARG A 233 -2.18 0.10 15.60
C ARG A 233 -2.87 -0.02 16.95
N LEU A 234 -3.58 1.01 17.32
CA LEU A 234 -4.34 1.14 18.55
C LEU A 234 -5.42 0.07 18.66
N ILE A 235 -6.20 -0.09 17.60
CA ILE A 235 -7.17 -1.18 17.47
C ILE A 235 -6.45 -2.55 17.48
N SER A 236 -5.34 -2.70 16.74
CA SER A 236 -4.57 -3.95 16.74
C SER A 236 -4.15 -4.39 18.14
N PHE A 237 -3.61 -3.46 18.94
CA PHE A 237 -3.13 -3.76 20.30
C PHE A 237 -4.27 -4.27 21.18
N ASN A 238 -5.38 -3.53 21.23
CA ASN A 238 -6.53 -3.89 22.07
C ASN A 238 -7.14 -5.23 21.66
N MET A 239 -7.29 -5.47 20.36
CA MET A 239 -7.84 -6.73 19.85
C MET A 239 -6.89 -7.90 20.10
N ASP A 240 -5.58 -7.72 19.87
CA ASP A 240 -4.57 -8.75 20.14
C ASP A 240 -4.49 -9.06 21.65
N TYR A 241 -4.62 -8.06 22.52
CA TYR A 241 -4.68 -8.24 23.98
C TYR A 241 -5.95 -8.98 24.42
N TYR A 242 -7.11 -8.57 23.92
CA TYR A 242 -8.38 -9.25 24.17
C TYR A 242 -8.32 -10.74 23.79
N TRP A 243 -7.78 -11.06 22.62
CA TRP A 243 -7.59 -12.45 22.20
C TRP A 243 -6.54 -13.20 23.04
N ALA A 244 -5.50 -12.51 23.52
CA ALA A 244 -4.52 -13.10 24.44
C ALA A 244 -5.16 -13.46 25.78
N CYS A 245 -6.03 -12.62 26.34
CA CYS A 245 -6.74 -12.89 27.60
C CYS A 245 -7.69 -14.09 27.50
N ARG A 246 -8.26 -14.35 26.31
CA ARG A 246 -9.22 -15.44 26.08
C ARG A 246 -8.58 -16.75 25.65
N ARG A 247 -7.27 -16.77 25.38
CA ARG A 247 -6.57 -17.99 24.99
C ARG A 247 -6.04 -18.72 26.20
N THR A 248 -6.28 -20.03 26.23
CA THR A 248 -5.62 -20.96 27.13
C THR A 248 -4.42 -21.60 26.42
N GLY A 249 -3.22 -21.43 26.97
CA GLY A 249 -2.00 -22.08 26.49
C GLY A 249 -0.99 -21.15 25.81
N SER A 250 0.30 -21.42 26.04
CA SER A 250 1.43 -20.79 25.33
C SER A 250 1.73 -21.58 24.07
N ILE A 251 1.92 -20.89 22.94
CA ILE A 251 2.50 -21.53 21.75
C ILE A 251 4.00 -21.27 21.81
N ASN A 252 4.77 -22.29 22.23
CA ASN A 252 6.20 -22.29 21.99
C ASN A 252 6.43 -22.59 20.52
N VAL A 253 6.61 -21.54 19.72
CA VAL A 253 7.07 -21.71 18.34
C VAL A 253 8.58 -21.58 18.34
N GLU A 254 9.25 -22.70 18.09
CA GLU A 254 10.69 -22.75 17.85
C GLU A 254 11.01 -22.46 16.38
N GLY A 255 12.21 -21.91 16.12
CA GLY A 255 12.67 -21.58 14.77
C GLY A 255 12.25 -20.21 14.23
N VAL A 256 12.50 -20.01 12.94
CA VAL A 256 12.18 -18.77 12.23
C VAL A 256 10.69 -18.74 11.90
N LEU A 257 9.98 -17.75 12.45
CA LEU A 257 8.53 -17.62 12.29
C LEU A 257 8.17 -17.02 10.93
N THR A 258 7.21 -17.65 10.25
CA THR A 258 6.54 -17.06 9.09
C THR A 258 5.73 -15.82 9.48
N GLU A 259 5.47 -14.93 8.53
CA GLU A 259 4.62 -13.73 8.70
C GLU A 259 3.30 -14.05 9.42
N LYS A 260 2.65 -15.18 9.07
CA LYS A 260 1.42 -15.64 9.72
C LYS A 260 1.64 -16.08 11.16
N GLN A 261 2.71 -16.85 11.43
CA GLN A 261 3.03 -17.32 12.78
C GLN A 261 3.40 -16.16 13.72
N ARG A 262 4.03 -15.10 13.23
CA ARG A 262 4.33 -13.91 14.04
C ARG A 262 3.07 -13.16 14.51
N THR A 263 1.89 -13.50 14.01
CA THR A 263 0.64 -12.90 14.52
C THR A 263 0.06 -13.62 15.74
N THR A 264 0.70 -14.69 16.22
CA THR A 264 0.25 -15.42 17.43
C THR A 264 0.42 -14.56 18.68
N PRO A 265 -0.55 -14.58 19.61
CA PRO A 265 -0.48 -13.84 20.87
C PRO A 265 0.75 -14.19 21.71
N HIS A 266 1.19 -13.21 22.50
CA HIS A 266 2.26 -13.34 23.48
C HIS A 266 1.70 -13.65 24.87
N PRO A 267 2.53 -14.02 25.85
CA PRO A 267 2.14 -13.99 27.26
C PRO A 267 1.64 -12.60 27.67
N LEU A 268 0.68 -12.52 28.59
CA LEU A 268 0.06 -11.26 29.02
C LEU A 268 1.08 -10.24 29.59
N ALA A 269 2.21 -10.73 30.13
CA ALA A 269 3.31 -9.91 30.61
C ALA A 269 3.97 -9.05 29.51
N GLU A 270 3.82 -9.41 28.24
CA GLU A 270 4.36 -8.63 27.11
C GLU A 270 3.48 -7.43 26.73
N TYR A 271 2.20 -7.44 27.10
CA TYR A 271 1.26 -6.35 26.82
C TYR A 271 1.38 -5.23 27.85
N THR A 272 2.57 -4.63 27.89
CA THR A 272 2.94 -3.51 28.76
C THR A 272 2.76 -2.18 28.06
N TYR A 273 2.62 -1.10 28.85
CA TYR A 273 2.53 0.25 28.32
C TYR A 273 3.78 0.65 27.51
N LYS A 274 4.98 0.24 27.93
CA LYS A 274 6.24 0.54 27.23
C LYS A 274 6.29 -0.12 25.85
N HIS A 275 5.88 -1.39 25.74
CA HIS A 275 5.78 -2.08 24.45
C HIS A 275 4.72 -1.45 23.55
N TYR A 276 3.57 -1.08 24.13
CA TYR A 276 2.51 -0.39 23.42
C TYR A 276 2.97 0.94 22.81
N ILE A 277 3.66 1.79 23.57
CA ILE A 277 4.21 3.06 23.06
C ILE A 277 5.23 2.82 21.94
N ALA A 278 6.20 1.92 22.16
CA ALA A 278 7.23 1.61 21.15
C ALA A 278 6.62 1.07 19.84
N TYR A 279 5.53 0.32 19.93
CA TYR A 279 4.79 -0.19 18.78
C TYR A 279 3.95 0.89 18.10
N ALA A 280 3.11 1.60 18.85
CA ALA A 280 2.17 2.58 18.31
C ALA A 280 2.92 3.70 17.57
N LEU A 281 4.04 4.15 18.14
CA LEU A 281 4.83 5.27 17.64
C LEU A 281 6.12 4.84 16.90
N TYR A 282 6.21 3.57 16.47
CA TYR A 282 7.43 3.02 15.84
C TYR A 282 7.96 3.93 14.70
N PRO A 283 9.17 4.53 14.84
CA PRO A 283 9.64 5.63 14.00
C PRO A 283 9.64 5.32 12.51
N PRO A 284 10.17 4.17 12.05
CA PRO A 284 10.22 3.86 10.63
C PRO A 284 8.88 3.79 9.93
N LEU A 285 7.79 3.54 10.66
CA LEU A 285 6.46 3.34 10.10
C LEU A 285 5.44 4.33 10.67
N TYR A 286 5.86 5.35 11.43
CA TYR A 286 4.96 6.26 12.14
C TYR A 286 4.20 7.20 11.20
N ILE A 287 4.93 7.86 10.29
CA ILE A 287 4.36 8.85 9.34
C ILE A 287 3.61 8.15 8.21
N ALA A 288 4.26 7.15 7.60
CA ALA A 288 3.67 6.31 6.55
C ALA A 288 4.45 4.99 6.48
N GLY A 289 3.92 4.04 5.70
CA GLY A 289 4.55 2.74 5.48
C GLY A 289 3.59 1.59 5.71
N PRO A 290 4.09 0.35 5.68
CA PRO A 290 3.27 -0.81 5.99
C PRO A 290 2.70 -0.79 7.42
N ILE A 291 1.49 -1.34 7.55
CA ILE A 291 0.84 -1.62 8.82
C ILE A 291 1.33 -2.97 9.35
N ILE A 292 1.85 -2.98 10.56
CA ILE A 292 2.28 -4.17 11.29
C ILE A 292 1.36 -4.36 12.51
N THR A 293 1.08 -5.62 12.87
CA THR A 293 0.29 -5.94 14.07
C THR A 293 1.16 -5.90 15.32
N PHE A 294 0.55 -5.78 16.51
CA PHE A 294 1.31 -5.72 17.76
C PHE A 294 2.11 -6.99 17.99
N ASN A 295 1.47 -8.15 17.83
CA ASN A 295 2.13 -9.43 18.04
C ASN A 295 3.33 -9.62 17.09
N ASP A 296 3.17 -9.25 15.82
CA ASP A 296 4.24 -9.35 14.81
C ASP A 296 5.43 -8.46 15.17
N PHE A 297 5.15 -7.20 15.53
CA PHE A 297 6.17 -6.27 15.97
C PHE A 297 6.97 -6.78 17.18
N ILE A 298 6.30 -7.28 18.23
CA ILE A 298 6.98 -7.78 19.44
C ILE A 298 7.79 -9.06 19.16
N TRP A 299 7.31 -9.96 18.29
CA TRP A 299 8.10 -11.12 17.88
C TRP A 299 9.41 -10.69 17.21
N GLN A 300 9.35 -9.72 16.30
CA GLN A 300 10.53 -9.23 15.59
C GLN A 300 11.46 -8.39 16.48
N LEU A 301 10.93 -7.68 17.47
CA LEU A 301 11.73 -6.92 18.42
C LEU A 301 12.51 -7.85 19.36
N ARG A 302 11.88 -8.94 19.82
CA ARG A 302 12.49 -9.93 20.74
C ARG A 302 13.42 -10.90 20.02
N ARG A 303 13.05 -11.30 18.81
CA ARG A 303 13.81 -12.18 17.93
C ARG A 303 14.06 -11.46 16.60
N PRO A 304 15.02 -10.52 16.55
CA PRO A 304 15.36 -9.80 15.33
C PRO A 304 15.66 -10.76 14.18
N LEU A 305 15.09 -10.45 13.02
CA LEU A 305 15.38 -11.22 11.81
C LEU A 305 16.79 -10.90 11.30
N SER A 306 17.50 -11.91 10.82
CA SER A 306 18.78 -11.77 10.13
C SER A 306 18.56 -11.29 8.69
N ILE A 307 18.19 -10.02 8.53
CA ILE A 307 18.04 -9.40 7.21
C ILE A 307 19.43 -9.11 6.64
N SER A 308 19.79 -9.79 5.55
CA SER A 308 21.12 -9.62 4.96
C SER A 308 21.30 -8.22 4.37
N TRP A 309 22.52 -7.68 4.46
CA TRP A 309 22.87 -6.40 3.84
C TRP A 309 22.63 -6.39 2.32
N ARG A 310 22.81 -7.54 1.66
CA ARG A 310 22.49 -7.72 0.23
C ARG A 310 21.00 -7.51 -0.05
N SER A 311 20.13 -8.01 0.82
CA SER A 311 18.67 -7.81 0.70
C SER A 311 18.29 -6.35 0.88
N ILE A 312 18.94 -5.63 1.82
CA ILE A 312 18.72 -4.20 2.07
C ILE A 312 19.16 -3.38 0.84
N ILE A 313 20.36 -3.61 0.32
CA ILE A 313 20.86 -2.94 -0.90
C ILE A 313 19.95 -3.24 -2.09
N GLY A 314 19.58 -4.51 -2.31
CA GLY A 314 18.69 -4.88 -3.41
C GLY A 314 17.31 -4.24 -3.28
N TYR A 315 16.81 -4.02 -2.06
CA TYR A 315 15.58 -3.29 -1.83
C TYR A 315 15.74 -1.78 -2.03
N ALA A 316 16.87 -1.20 -1.61
CA ALA A 316 17.22 0.20 -1.87
C ALA A 316 17.34 0.49 -3.37
N GLY A 317 17.94 -0.42 -4.14
CA GLY A 317 18.00 -0.34 -5.60
C GLY A 317 16.61 -0.37 -6.25
N ARG A 318 15.70 -1.22 -5.78
CA ARG A 318 14.29 -1.23 -6.21
C ARG A 318 13.59 0.09 -5.89
N PHE A 319 13.79 0.63 -4.69
CA PHE A 319 13.27 1.94 -4.30
C PHE A 319 13.79 3.06 -5.22
N LEU A 320 15.10 3.11 -5.46
CA LEU A 320 15.72 4.11 -6.33
C LEU A 320 15.22 3.99 -7.77
N ALA A 321 15.07 2.77 -8.30
CA ALA A 321 14.50 2.54 -9.62
C ALA A 321 13.06 3.10 -9.71
N CYS A 322 12.20 2.82 -8.73
CA CYS A 322 10.86 3.40 -8.69
C CYS A 322 10.87 4.94 -8.62
N LEU A 323 11.77 5.52 -7.81
CA LEU A 323 11.93 6.96 -7.69
C LEU A 323 12.36 7.58 -9.04
N LEU A 324 13.37 7.02 -9.69
CA LEU A 324 13.85 7.49 -10.99
C LEU A 324 12.79 7.32 -12.09
N THR A 325 12.02 6.23 -12.07
CA THR A 325 10.88 6.06 -12.98
C THR A 325 9.84 7.16 -12.80
N MET A 326 9.50 7.50 -11.54
CA MET A 326 8.59 8.60 -11.26
C MET A 326 9.16 9.95 -11.71
N GLU A 327 10.45 10.21 -11.46
CA GLU A 327 11.10 11.42 -11.97
C GLU A 327 11.05 11.49 -13.49
N PHE A 328 11.31 10.39 -14.21
CA PHE A 328 11.21 10.36 -15.66
C PHE A 328 9.78 10.64 -16.12
N ILE A 329 8.77 10.00 -15.53
CA ILE A 329 7.36 10.27 -15.86
C ILE A 329 7.03 11.75 -15.63
N LEU A 330 7.39 12.34 -14.49
CA LEU A 330 7.06 13.73 -14.18
C LEU A 330 7.78 14.77 -15.07
N HIS A 331 8.93 14.43 -15.67
CA HIS A 331 9.62 15.32 -16.61
C HIS A 331 9.12 15.18 -18.06
N PHE A 332 8.52 14.04 -18.41
CA PHE A 332 8.12 13.76 -19.80
C PHE A 332 6.61 13.71 -20.02
N MET A 333 5.82 13.45 -18.97
CA MET A 333 4.38 13.27 -19.00
C MET A 333 3.72 14.13 -17.92
N TYR A 334 3.35 15.37 -18.26
CA TYR A 334 2.78 16.37 -17.35
C TYR A 334 1.28 16.14 -17.05
N VAL A 335 0.90 14.87 -16.86
CA VAL A 335 -0.49 14.43 -16.79
C VAL A 335 -1.23 14.93 -15.55
N VAL A 336 -0.53 15.26 -14.47
CA VAL A 336 -1.15 15.82 -13.26
C VAL A 336 -1.46 17.29 -13.47
N ALA A 337 -0.51 18.04 -14.04
CA ALA A 337 -0.71 19.45 -14.40
C ALA A 337 -1.84 19.61 -15.42
N ILE A 338 -1.85 18.80 -16.50
CA ILE A 338 -2.90 18.76 -17.51
C ILE A 338 -4.25 18.50 -16.86
N LYS A 339 -4.31 17.50 -15.99
CA LYS A 339 -5.55 17.11 -15.31
C LYS A 339 -6.10 18.24 -14.46
N ASP A 340 -5.26 18.80 -13.59
CA ASP A 340 -5.74 19.76 -12.61
C ASP A 340 -6.17 21.09 -13.24
N THR A 341 -5.69 21.40 -14.44
CA THR A 341 -6.13 22.58 -15.20
C THR A 341 -7.18 22.26 -16.25
N LYS A 342 -7.60 20.98 -16.36
CA LYS A 342 -8.54 20.48 -17.38
C LYS A 342 -8.08 20.83 -18.81
N ALA A 343 -6.78 20.80 -19.06
CA ALA A 343 -6.15 21.24 -20.30
C ALA A 343 -6.16 20.13 -21.38
N TRP A 344 -7.35 19.64 -21.71
CA TRP A 344 -7.59 18.55 -22.66
C TRP A 344 -8.67 18.89 -23.69
N SER A 345 -8.93 20.19 -23.89
CA SER A 345 -9.95 20.64 -24.84
C SER A 345 -9.51 20.31 -26.25
N GLY A 346 -10.36 19.59 -27.00
CA GLY A 346 -10.07 19.15 -28.36
C GLY A 346 -9.24 17.86 -28.45
N ASP A 347 -8.83 17.29 -27.31
CA ASP A 347 -8.11 16.01 -27.27
C ASP A 347 -9.05 14.85 -27.67
N SER A 348 -8.49 13.89 -28.41
CA SER A 348 -9.16 12.66 -28.84
C SER A 348 -9.49 11.73 -27.66
N ALA A 349 -10.34 10.73 -27.93
CA ALA A 349 -10.66 9.69 -26.95
C ALA A 349 -9.42 8.92 -26.44
N ALA A 350 -8.43 8.71 -27.32
CA ALA A 350 -7.18 8.04 -26.97
C ALA A 350 -6.30 8.90 -26.06
N GLU A 351 -6.18 10.19 -26.34
CA GLU A 351 -5.44 11.16 -25.53
C GLU A 351 -6.04 11.29 -24.13
N LEU A 352 -7.36 11.48 -24.04
CA LEU A 352 -8.10 11.51 -22.76
C LEU A 352 -7.90 10.23 -21.95
N SER A 353 -7.98 9.07 -22.62
CA SER A 353 -7.76 7.77 -21.97
C SER A 353 -6.34 7.65 -21.41
N MET A 354 -5.33 8.10 -22.16
CA MET A 354 -3.93 8.04 -21.71
C MET A 354 -3.64 9.04 -20.59
N ILE A 355 -4.22 10.25 -20.60
CA ILE A 355 -4.16 11.17 -19.45
C ILE A 355 -4.71 10.48 -18.20
N GLY A 356 -5.87 9.82 -18.31
CA GLY A 356 -6.48 9.10 -17.21
C GLY A 356 -5.62 7.93 -16.72
N PHE A 357 -5.18 7.06 -17.63
CA PHE A 357 -4.36 5.89 -17.31
C PHE A 357 -3.04 6.28 -16.62
N TRP A 358 -2.31 7.25 -17.16
CA TRP A 358 -1.04 7.68 -16.56
C TRP A 358 -1.21 8.43 -15.25
N ASN A 359 -2.32 9.16 -15.06
CA ASN A 359 -2.66 9.67 -13.73
C ASN A 359 -2.83 8.53 -12.70
N LEU A 360 -3.46 7.40 -13.08
CA LEU A 360 -3.57 6.24 -12.18
C LEU A 360 -2.20 5.60 -11.90
N ILE A 361 -1.30 5.55 -12.89
CA ILE A 361 0.09 5.11 -12.68
C ILE A 361 0.84 6.07 -11.74
N VAL A 362 0.68 7.38 -11.89
CA VAL A 362 1.25 8.39 -11.00
C VAL A 362 0.68 8.24 -9.57
N VAL A 363 -0.61 7.96 -9.42
CA VAL A 363 -1.23 7.66 -8.12
C VAL A 363 -0.69 6.36 -7.50
N TRP A 364 -0.41 5.34 -8.32
CA TRP A 364 0.24 4.13 -7.83
C TRP A 364 1.68 4.41 -7.36
N LEU A 365 2.48 5.12 -8.15
CA LEU A 365 3.86 5.48 -7.82
C LEU A 365 3.97 6.40 -6.60
N LYS A 366 3.09 7.41 -6.49
CA LYS A 366 3.13 8.36 -5.37
C LYS A 366 2.90 7.71 -4.02
N LEU A 367 2.19 6.58 -3.97
CA LEU A 367 1.98 5.78 -2.76
C LEU A 367 3.07 4.72 -2.59
N LEU A 368 3.47 4.06 -3.69
CA LEU A 368 4.52 3.07 -3.70
C LEU A 368 5.83 3.60 -3.12
N ILE A 369 6.27 4.77 -3.56
CA ILE A 369 7.61 5.31 -3.27
C ILE A 369 7.76 5.61 -1.76
N PRO A 370 6.87 6.39 -1.11
CA PRO A 370 6.93 6.59 0.34
C PRO A 370 6.84 5.27 1.11
N TRP A 371 5.92 4.37 0.75
CA TRP A 371 5.80 3.08 1.44
C TRP A 371 7.05 2.22 1.32
N ARG A 372 7.71 2.22 0.15
CA ARG A 372 8.99 1.56 -0.03
C ARG A 372 10.09 2.22 0.80
N PHE A 373 10.15 3.55 0.87
CA PHE A 373 11.11 4.27 1.70
C PHE A 373 10.99 3.89 3.17
N PHE A 374 9.80 3.98 3.74
CA PHE A 374 9.56 3.67 5.16
C PHE A 374 9.76 2.17 5.47
N ARG A 375 9.41 1.28 4.53
CA ARG A 375 9.76 -0.13 4.64
C ARG A 375 11.28 -0.36 4.59
N LEU A 376 12.02 0.34 3.72
CA LEU A 376 13.49 0.25 3.68
C LEU A 376 14.11 0.66 5.01
N TRP A 377 13.60 1.72 5.65
CA TRP A 377 14.01 2.10 7.00
C TRP A 377 13.72 0.99 8.02
N ALA A 378 12.53 0.38 8.00
CA ALA A 378 12.20 -0.73 8.89
C ALA A 378 13.12 -1.95 8.66
N LEU A 379 13.43 -2.29 7.41
CA LEU A 379 14.36 -3.38 7.07
C LEU A 379 15.77 -3.09 7.57
N ALA A 380 16.26 -1.86 7.43
CA ALA A 380 17.53 -1.43 8.00
C ALA A 380 17.49 -1.44 9.55
N ASP A 381 16.32 -1.29 10.16
CA ASP A 381 16.16 -1.49 11.58
C ASP A 381 16.24 -2.98 12.00
N GLY A 382 15.94 -3.91 11.09
CA GLY A 382 15.82 -5.34 11.37
C GLY A 382 14.39 -5.82 11.61
N ILE A 383 13.40 -5.02 11.19
CA ILE A 383 11.98 -5.39 11.15
C ILE A 383 11.58 -5.56 9.68
N ASP A 384 10.97 -6.70 9.36
CA ASP A 384 10.41 -7.02 8.05
C ASP A 384 8.88 -6.91 8.09
N PRO A 385 8.32 -5.72 7.80
CA PRO A 385 6.90 -5.54 7.66
C PRO A 385 6.42 -5.95 6.24
N PRO A 386 5.11 -6.17 6.05
CA PRO A 386 4.56 -6.57 4.74
C PRO A 386 4.87 -5.57 3.62
N GLU A 387 5.16 -6.03 2.41
CA GLU A 387 5.22 -5.16 1.22
C GLU A 387 3.82 -4.66 0.85
N ASN A 388 3.67 -3.36 0.63
CA ASN A 388 2.35 -2.74 0.39
C ASN A 388 1.86 -2.89 -1.05
N MET A 389 2.77 -2.86 -2.02
CA MET A 389 2.44 -3.00 -3.44
C MET A 389 3.20 -4.18 -4.01
N VAL A 390 2.52 -5.32 -4.08
CA VAL A 390 3.13 -6.58 -4.54
C VAL A 390 3.16 -6.67 -6.06
N ARG A 391 2.23 -5.97 -6.73
CA ARG A 391 2.09 -5.95 -8.18
C ARG A 391 1.93 -4.52 -8.69
N CYS A 392 2.35 -4.29 -9.93
CA CYS A 392 2.02 -3.07 -10.64
C CYS A 392 0.50 -2.99 -10.83
N MET A 393 -0.07 -1.79 -10.76
CA MET A 393 -1.50 -1.55 -11.02
C MET A 393 -1.92 -2.13 -12.39
N ALA A 394 -1.08 -1.96 -13.42
CA ALA A 394 -1.31 -2.52 -14.76
C ALA A 394 -1.07 -4.05 -14.89
N ASN A 395 -0.61 -4.73 -13.83
CA ASN A 395 -0.45 -6.19 -13.75
C ASN A 395 -1.48 -6.81 -12.78
N ASN A 396 -2.73 -6.34 -12.85
CA ASN A 396 -3.87 -6.89 -12.15
C ASN A 396 -5.05 -7.00 -13.12
N TYR A 397 -5.58 -8.21 -13.29
CA TYR A 397 -6.70 -8.51 -14.19
C TYR A 397 -8.03 -8.72 -13.47
N ALA A 398 -8.02 -8.76 -12.13
CA ALA A 398 -9.17 -9.02 -11.29
C ALA A 398 -9.22 -7.96 -10.17
N ALA A 399 -10.41 -7.45 -9.86
CA ALA A 399 -10.63 -6.43 -8.85
C ALA A 399 -10.33 -6.98 -7.44
N LEU A 400 -10.73 -8.22 -7.13
CA LEU A 400 -10.38 -8.83 -5.83
C LEU A 400 -8.86 -9.03 -5.69
N GLY A 401 -8.18 -9.43 -6.77
CA GLY A 401 -6.73 -9.57 -6.80
C GLY A 401 -6.01 -8.23 -6.64
N PHE A 402 -6.54 -7.18 -7.28
CA PHE A 402 -6.08 -5.80 -7.10
C PHE A 402 -6.15 -5.37 -5.63
N TRP A 403 -7.30 -5.50 -4.96
CA TRP A 403 -7.44 -5.10 -3.55
C TRP A 403 -6.61 -5.93 -2.55
N ARG A 404 -6.24 -7.16 -2.91
CA ARG A 404 -5.32 -8.00 -2.12
C ARG A 404 -3.85 -7.63 -2.33
N SER A 405 -3.50 -7.07 -3.48
CA SER A 405 -2.12 -6.68 -3.83
C SER A 405 -1.82 -5.19 -3.60
N TRP A 406 -2.85 -4.35 -3.59
CA TRP A 406 -2.81 -2.93 -3.29
C TRP A 406 -2.90 -2.69 -1.79
N HIS A 407 -2.00 -1.88 -1.25
CA HIS A 407 -1.91 -1.59 0.19
C HIS A 407 -2.03 -2.87 1.04
N ARG A 408 -1.29 -3.94 0.67
CA ARG A 408 -1.45 -5.30 1.22
C ARG A 408 -1.39 -5.35 2.74
N SER A 409 -0.55 -4.56 3.39
CA SER A 409 -0.51 -4.53 4.86
C SER A 409 -1.83 -4.09 5.49
N PHE A 410 -2.52 -3.13 4.88
CA PHE A 410 -3.85 -2.69 5.28
C PHE A 410 -4.90 -3.76 4.98
N ASN A 411 -4.81 -4.42 3.81
CA ASN A 411 -5.68 -5.55 3.51
C ASN A 411 -5.55 -6.67 4.56
N LEU A 412 -4.32 -7.04 4.95
CA LEU A 412 -4.07 -8.03 6.00
C LEU A 412 -4.64 -7.59 7.35
N TRP A 413 -4.51 -6.30 7.68
CA TRP A 413 -5.09 -5.70 8.88
C TRP A 413 -6.62 -5.79 8.86
N ILE A 414 -7.26 -5.37 7.78
CA ILE A 414 -8.72 -5.47 7.58
C ILE A 414 -9.18 -6.92 7.72
N VAL A 415 -8.47 -7.85 7.07
CA VAL A 415 -8.81 -9.27 7.12
C VAL A 415 -8.81 -9.78 8.56
N ARG A 416 -7.79 -9.40 9.35
CA ARG A 416 -7.64 -9.85 10.73
C ARG A 416 -8.63 -9.20 11.70
N TYR A 417 -8.85 -7.89 11.62
CA TYR A 417 -9.56 -7.14 12.65
C TYR A 417 -11.00 -6.79 12.28
N ILE A 418 -11.40 -6.91 11.01
CA ILE A 418 -12.77 -6.65 10.54
C ILE A 418 -13.36 -7.92 9.89
N TYR A 419 -12.73 -8.45 8.84
CA TYR A 419 -13.31 -9.50 8.02
C TYR A 419 -13.55 -10.80 8.80
N ILE A 420 -12.52 -11.35 9.44
CA ILE A 420 -12.60 -12.61 10.20
C ILE A 420 -13.57 -12.48 11.39
N PRO A 421 -13.49 -11.42 12.24
CA PRO A 421 -14.45 -11.24 13.34
C PRO A 421 -15.92 -11.11 12.93
N LEU A 422 -16.21 -10.62 11.72
CA LEU A 422 -17.59 -10.46 11.20
C LEU A 422 -18.15 -11.70 10.48
N GLY A 423 -17.48 -12.85 10.57
CA GLY A 423 -17.92 -14.12 9.99
C GLY A 423 -17.28 -14.47 8.65
N GLY A 424 -16.33 -13.66 8.17
CA GLY A 424 -15.52 -13.95 6.99
C GLY A 424 -16.35 -14.26 5.75
N THR A 425 -16.11 -15.43 5.15
CA THR A 425 -16.77 -15.86 3.91
C THR A 425 -18.27 -16.09 4.05
N HIS A 426 -18.78 -16.36 5.26
CA HIS A 426 -20.21 -16.60 5.47
C HIS A 426 -21.06 -15.34 5.27
N ASN A 427 -20.50 -14.15 5.52
CA ASN A 427 -21.19 -12.85 5.41
C ASN A 427 -20.53 -11.91 4.39
N ALA A 428 -19.91 -12.47 3.34
CA ALA A 428 -18.98 -11.74 2.48
C ALA A 428 -19.51 -10.41 1.93
N LEU A 429 -20.79 -10.33 1.53
CA LEU A 429 -21.40 -9.09 1.02
C LEU A 429 -21.49 -8.01 2.10
N PHE A 430 -22.12 -8.31 3.23
CA PHE A 430 -22.26 -7.39 4.36
C PHE A 430 -20.90 -6.93 4.88
N THR A 431 -19.96 -7.87 5.03
CA THR A 431 -18.61 -7.57 5.47
C THR A 431 -17.87 -6.70 4.45
N THR A 432 -18.07 -6.89 3.15
CA THR A 432 -17.46 -6.05 2.09
C THR A 432 -17.95 -4.61 2.18
N VAL A 433 -19.25 -4.39 2.33
CA VAL A 433 -19.83 -3.03 2.48
C VAL A 433 -19.28 -2.33 3.72
N LEU A 434 -19.20 -3.03 4.86
CA LEU A 434 -18.62 -2.49 6.09
C LEU A 434 -17.13 -2.17 5.92
N ILE A 435 -16.37 -3.04 5.26
CA ILE A 435 -14.94 -2.83 5.00
C ILE A 435 -14.74 -1.56 4.16
N PHE A 436 -15.43 -1.42 3.03
CA PHE A 436 -15.26 -0.24 2.18
C PHE A 436 -15.77 1.05 2.83
N THR A 437 -16.78 0.95 3.70
CA THR A 437 -17.24 2.07 4.53
C THR A 437 -16.14 2.50 5.50
N PHE A 438 -15.54 1.56 6.23
CA PHE A 438 -14.42 1.85 7.13
C PHE A 438 -13.21 2.41 6.38
N VAL A 439 -12.87 1.84 5.23
CA VAL A 439 -11.76 2.32 4.38
C VAL A 439 -12.01 3.77 3.95
N ALA A 440 -13.22 4.11 3.52
CA ALA A 440 -13.58 5.48 3.18
C ALA A 440 -13.41 6.41 4.39
N LEU A 441 -14.06 6.08 5.52
CA LEU A 441 -14.01 6.89 6.75
C LEU A 441 -12.59 7.07 7.31
N TRP A 442 -11.73 6.05 7.16
CA TRP A 442 -10.35 6.11 7.62
C TRP A 442 -9.47 7.01 6.73
N HIS A 443 -9.79 7.11 5.44
CA HIS A 443 -9.05 7.94 4.50
C HIS A 443 -9.45 9.42 4.60
N ASP A 444 -10.75 9.70 4.56
CA ASP A 444 -11.33 11.05 4.61
C ASP A 444 -12.84 10.93 4.90
N LEU A 445 -13.39 11.84 5.70
CA LEU A 445 -14.83 11.91 6.00
C LEU A 445 -15.67 12.50 4.85
N SER A 446 -15.06 12.84 3.71
CA SER A 446 -15.80 13.35 2.57
C SER A 446 -16.78 12.31 1.99
N PHE A 447 -18.04 12.73 1.80
CA PHE A 447 -19.09 11.91 1.18
C PHE A 447 -18.69 11.38 -0.22
N ARG A 448 -17.74 12.04 -0.89
CA ARG A 448 -17.18 11.61 -2.18
C ARG A 448 -16.44 10.29 -2.06
N LEU A 449 -15.59 10.11 -1.04
CA LEU A 449 -14.87 8.86 -0.83
C LEU A 449 -15.81 7.73 -0.40
N LEU A 450 -16.86 8.05 0.36
CA LEU A 450 -17.87 7.06 0.74
C LEU A 450 -18.65 6.55 -0.50
N ALA A 451 -19.11 7.46 -1.36
CA ALA A 451 -19.77 7.12 -2.62
C ALA A 451 -18.84 6.29 -3.53
N TRP A 452 -17.55 6.64 -3.60
CA TRP A 452 -16.55 5.86 -4.31
C TRP A 452 -16.39 4.44 -3.73
N GLY A 453 -16.31 4.29 -2.40
CA GLY A 453 -16.17 2.98 -1.74
C GLY A 453 -17.35 2.05 -2.03
N TRP A 454 -18.57 2.61 -2.09
CA TRP A 454 -19.76 1.86 -2.47
C TRP A 454 -19.81 1.52 -3.96
N LEU A 455 -19.37 2.44 -4.83
CA LEU A 455 -19.23 2.16 -6.27
C LEU A 455 -18.26 1.01 -6.52
N VAL A 456 -17.12 1.00 -5.83
CA VAL A 456 -16.15 -0.11 -5.91
C VAL A 456 -16.77 -1.41 -5.40
N SER A 457 -17.53 -1.37 -4.31
CA SER A 457 -18.22 -2.56 -3.77
C SER A 457 -19.18 -3.15 -4.80
N LEU A 458 -19.93 -2.30 -5.52
CA LEU A 458 -20.82 -2.69 -6.61
C LEU A 458 -20.03 -3.31 -7.78
N PHE A 459 -18.88 -2.72 -8.14
CA PHE A 459 -18.05 -3.14 -9.27
C PHE A 459 -17.34 -4.48 -9.07
N ILE A 460 -17.25 -4.96 -7.82
CA ILE A 460 -16.73 -6.29 -7.49
C ILE A 460 -17.79 -7.38 -7.70
N LEU A 461 -19.09 -7.05 -7.65
CA LEU A 461 -20.17 -8.05 -7.75
C LEU A 461 -20.16 -8.84 -9.07
N PRO A 462 -19.94 -8.25 -10.26
CA PRO A 462 -19.83 -9.01 -11.50
C PRO A 462 -18.73 -10.07 -11.46
N GLU A 463 -17.59 -9.78 -10.84
CA GLU A 463 -16.51 -10.75 -10.67
C GLU A 463 -16.92 -11.90 -9.73
N ILE A 464 -17.60 -11.59 -8.63
CA ILE A 464 -18.12 -12.61 -7.69
C ILE A 464 -19.15 -13.50 -8.40
N ALA A 465 -20.09 -12.90 -9.14
CA ALA A 465 -21.09 -13.61 -9.90
C ALA A 465 -20.45 -14.49 -10.99
N ALA A 466 -19.46 -13.98 -11.72
CA ALA A 466 -18.74 -14.76 -12.73
C ALA A 466 -18.01 -15.97 -12.11
N ASN A 467 -17.35 -15.80 -10.97
CA ASN A 467 -16.70 -16.90 -10.26
C ASN A 467 -17.70 -17.95 -9.73
N TYR A 468 -18.92 -17.53 -9.38
CA TYR A 468 -19.98 -18.43 -8.94
C TYR A 468 -20.63 -19.18 -10.10
N LEU A 469 -20.91 -18.50 -11.22
CA LEU A 469 -21.57 -19.07 -12.39
C LEU A 469 -20.63 -19.94 -13.24
N LEU A 470 -19.35 -19.56 -13.33
CA LEU A 470 -18.32 -20.24 -14.13
C LEU A 470 -17.12 -20.66 -13.27
N PRO A 471 -17.33 -21.56 -12.27
CA PRO A 471 -16.27 -21.95 -11.37
C PRO A 471 -15.15 -22.72 -12.10
N PRO A 472 -13.87 -22.43 -11.77
CA PRO A 472 -12.72 -23.06 -12.44
C PRO A 472 -12.68 -24.58 -12.21
N SER A 473 -13.27 -25.09 -11.12
CA SER A 473 -13.35 -26.52 -10.84
C SER A 473 -14.21 -27.30 -11.85
N LYS A 474 -15.19 -26.65 -12.48
CA LYS A 474 -16.06 -27.28 -13.49
C LYS A 474 -15.58 -27.00 -14.91
N PHE A 475 -15.14 -25.77 -15.16
CA PHE A 475 -14.90 -25.29 -16.53
C PHE A 475 -13.42 -25.08 -16.88
N GLY A 476 -12.51 -25.14 -15.89
CA GLY A 476 -11.10 -24.78 -16.07
C GLY A 476 -10.33 -25.61 -17.09
N GLY A 477 -10.79 -26.84 -17.37
CA GLY A 477 -10.19 -27.71 -18.39
C GLY A 477 -10.56 -27.38 -19.83
N HIS A 478 -11.57 -26.53 -20.07
CA HIS A 478 -11.99 -26.18 -21.43
C HIS A 478 -11.12 -25.09 -22.04
N TRP A 479 -10.79 -25.25 -23.33
CA TRP A 479 -9.95 -24.29 -24.08
C TRP A 479 -10.54 -22.87 -24.11
N TRP A 480 -11.87 -22.75 -24.19
CA TRP A 480 -12.59 -21.47 -24.27
C TRP A 480 -12.65 -20.73 -22.94
N TYR A 481 -12.49 -21.43 -21.80
CA TYR A 481 -12.66 -20.87 -20.46
C TYR A 481 -11.72 -19.69 -20.23
N ARG A 482 -10.44 -19.84 -20.61
CA ARG A 482 -9.43 -18.77 -20.52
C ARG A 482 -9.84 -17.52 -21.28
N HIS A 483 -10.47 -17.66 -22.46
CA HIS A 483 -10.88 -16.52 -23.27
C HIS A 483 -12.09 -15.81 -22.67
N VAL A 484 -13.05 -16.55 -22.13
CA VAL A 484 -14.17 -15.96 -21.36
C VAL A 484 -13.66 -15.22 -20.12
N CYS A 485 -12.71 -15.81 -19.39
CA CYS A 485 -12.05 -15.14 -18.26
C CYS A 485 -11.31 -13.87 -18.68
N ALA A 486 -10.67 -13.85 -19.85
CA ALA A 486 -9.98 -12.65 -20.35
C ALA A 486 -10.95 -11.53 -20.75
N ILE A 487 -12.13 -11.86 -21.29
CA ILE A 487 -13.21 -10.89 -21.52
C ILE A 487 -13.69 -10.30 -20.19
N GLY A 488 -13.96 -11.17 -19.21
CA GLY A 488 -14.33 -10.74 -17.85
C GLY A 488 -13.25 -9.87 -17.19
N ALA A 489 -11.97 -10.22 -17.40
CA ALA A 489 -10.84 -9.43 -16.92
C ALA A 489 -10.75 -8.05 -17.58
N ALA A 490 -10.90 -7.97 -18.90
CA ALA A 490 -10.92 -6.68 -19.61
C ALA A 490 -12.04 -5.77 -19.09
N PHE A 491 -13.23 -6.34 -18.87
CA PHE A 491 -14.36 -5.62 -18.27
C PHE A 491 -14.05 -5.16 -16.83
N SER A 492 -13.49 -6.05 -15.99
CA SER A 492 -13.08 -5.74 -14.61
C SER A 492 -12.05 -4.60 -14.57
N ILE A 493 -11.04 -4.62 -15.46
CA ILE A 493 -10.04 -3.55 -15.57
C ILE A 493 -10.70 -2.23 -15.94
N LEU A 494 -11.59 -2.20 -16.94
CA LEU A 494 -12.29 -0.98 -17.36
C LEU A 494 -13.15 -0.40 -16.23
N MET A 495 -13.90 -1.24 -15.51
CA MET A 495 -14.71 -0.81 -14.36
C MET A 495 -13.83 -0.22 -13.25
N MET A 496 -12.72 -0.90 -12.91
CA MET A 496 -11.79 -0.44 -11.91
C MET A 496 -11.11 0.88 -12.31
N MET A 497 -10.72 1.03 -13.59
CA MET A 497 -10.22 2.29 -14.10
C MET A 497 -11.27 3.40 -13.99
N ALA A 498 -12.50 3.14 -14.42
CA ALA A 498 -13.59 4.12 -14.35
C ALA A 498 -13.88 4.57 -12.90
N ALA A 499 -14.02 3.64 -11.95
CA ALA A 499 -14.26 3.98 -10.55
C ALA A 499 -13.13 4.84 -9.96
N ASN A 500 -11.87 4.50 -10.24
CA ASN A 500 -10.73 5.24 -9.70
C ASN A 500 -10.51 6.59 -10.40
N LEU A 501 -10.89 6.71 -11.68
CA LEU A 501 -10.92 8.00 -12.36
C LEU A 501 -11.96 8.94 -11.75
N VAL A 502 -13.16 8.44 -11.45
CA VAL A 502 -14.20 9.21 -10.75
C VAL A 502 -13.73 9.63 -9.35
N GLY A 503 -13.17 8.70 -8.57
CA GLY A 503 -12.82 8.95 -7.17
C GLY A 503 -11.60 9.86 -6.97
N PHE A 504 -10.54 9.69 -7.77
CA PHE A 504 -9.23 10.30 -7.49
C PHE A 504 -8.63 11.13 -8.62
N VAL A 505 -9.18 11.05 -9.83
CA VAL A 505 -8.55 11.68 -11.00
C VAL A 505 -9.40 12.81 -11.55
N ILE A 506 -10.49 12.53 -12.24
CA ILE A 506 -11.18 13.51 -13.08
C ILE A 506 -12.46 14.03 -12.41
N GLY A 507 -13.01 13.30 -11.43
CA GLY A 507 -14.30 13.61 -10.82
C GLY A 507 -15.48 13.23 -11.72
N THR A 508 -16.70 13.48 -11.24
CA THR A 508 -17.95 13.11 -11.94
C THR A 508 -18.09 13.82 -13.28
N ASP A 509 -17.80 15.12 -13.33
CA ASP A 509 -18.07 15.94 -14.51
C ASP A 509 -17.15 15.60 -15.68
N GLY A 510 -15.86 15.42 -15.42
CA GLY A 510 -14.94 15.05 -16.49
C GLY A 510 -15.03 13.57 -16.87
N VAL A 511 -15.48 12.67 -15.98
CA VAL A 511 -15.83 11.30 -16.39
C VAL A 511 -17.09 11.30 -17.24
N ALA A 512 -18.10 12.10 -16.93
CA ALA A 512 -19.28 12.26 -17.77
C ALA A 512 -18.90 12.77 -19.16
N TYR A 513 -18.01 13.77 -19.25
CA TYR A 513 -17.46 14.24 -20.52
C TYR A 513 -16.70 13.12 -21.26
N MET A 514 -15.81 12.40 -20.59
CA MET A 514 -15.04 11.30 -21.19
C MET A 514 -15.96 10.17 -21.68
N LEU A 515 -16.98 9.79 -20.90
CA LEU A 515 -17.97 8.78 -21.29
C LEU A 515 -18.83 9.24 -22.47
N GLN A 516 -19.21 10.52 -22.52
CA GLN A 516 -19.91 11.07 -23.68
C GLN A 516 -19.04 10.97 -24.93
N GLN A 517 -17.76 11.35 -24.85
CA GLN A 517 -16.83 11.22 -25.97
C GLN A 517 -16.62 9.75 -26.38
N LEU A 518 -16.54 8.83 -25.42
CA LEU A 518 -16.29 7.40 -25.68
C LEU A 518 -17.52 6.66 -26.26
N VAL A 519 -18.72 6.95 -25.78
CA VAL A 519 -19.92 6.15 -26.11
C VAL A 519 -20.76 6.77 -27.22
N ARG A 520 -20.79 8.11 -27.32
CA ARG A 520 -21.66 8.80 -28.29
C ARG A 520 -21.00 9.12 -29.62
N THR A 521 -19.68 9.01 -29.72
CA THR A 521 -18.95 9.27 -30.97
C THR A 521 -18.56 7.95 -31.65
N SER A 522 -18.55 7.94 -32.98
CA SER A 522 -18.13 6.77 -33.75
C SER A 522 -16.64 6.45 -33.54
N GLU A 523 -15.82 7.49 -33.36
CA GLU A 523 -14.41 7.38 -33.00
C GLU A 523 -14.24 6.75 -31.60
N GLY A 524 -15.01 7.19 -30.62
CA GLY A 524 -15.01 6.65 -29.26
C GLY A 524 -15.37 5.17 -29.21
N LEU A 525 -16.37 4.72 -29.98
CA LEU A 525 -16.74 3.31 -30.05
C LEU A 525 -15.65 2.45 -30.70
N ARG A 526 -15.00 2.93 -31.76
CA ARG A 526 -13.84 2.26 -32.37
C ARG A 526 -12.68 2.15 -31.39
N PHE A 527 -12.41 3.24 -30.66
CA PHE A 527 -11.39 3.27 -29.63
C PHE A 527 -11.71 2.29 -28.50
N LEU A 528 -12.95 2.24 -28.01
CA LEU A 528 -13.37 1.32 -26.95
C LEU A 528 -13.22 -0.15 -27.38
N ALA A 529 -13.56 -0.48 -28.64
CA ALA A 529 -13.32 -1.81 -29.19
C ALA A 529 -11.82 -2.15 -29.26
N ALA A 530 -10.98 -1.21 -29.70
CA ALA A 530 -9.53 -1.38 -29.74
C ALA A 530 -8.93 -1.57 -28.33
N VAL A 531 -9.34 -0.74 -27.37
CA VAL A 531 -8.94 -0.87 -25.96
C VAL A 531 -9.39 -2.20 -25.37
N GLY A 532 -10.63 -2.63 -25.65
CA GLY A 532 -11.13 -3.93 -25.23
C GLY A 532 -10.25 -5.08 -25.73
N ALA A 533 -9.84 -5.04 -27.01
CA ALA A 533 -8.92 -6.01 -27.59
C ALA A 533 -7.52 -5.95 -26.94
N CYS A 534 -6.96 -4.76 -26.72
CA CYS A 534 -5.68 -4.60 -26.04
C CYS A 534 -5.72 -5.13 -24.59
N LEU A 535 -6.78 -4.83 -23.84
CA LEU A 535 -6.97 -5.31 -22.47
C LEU A 535 -7.19 -6.82 -22.41
N PHE A 536 -7.89 -7.39 -23.39
CA PHE A 536 -8.01 -8.84 -23.53
C PHE A 536 -6.63 -9.49 -23.72
N ILE A 537 -5.82 -8.96 -24.63
CA ILE A 537 -4.44 -9.45 -24.87
C ILE A 537 -3.59 -9.29 -23.60
N ALA A 538 -3.69 -8.15 -22.93
CA ALA A 538 -2.99 -7.91 -21.67
C ALA A 538 -3.41 -8.93 -20.59
N ALA A 539 -4.71 -9.25 -20.49
CA ALA A 539 -5.20 -10.29 -19.58
C ALA A 539 -4.62 -11.67 -19.91
N GLN A 540 -4.51 -12.04 -21.19
CA GLN A 540 -3.88 -13.30 -21.60
C GLN A 540 -2.41 -13.38 -21.17
N VAL A 541 -1.65 -12.29 -21.39
CA VAL A 541 -0.25 -12.21 -20.95
C VAL A 541 -0.14 -12.28 -19.43
N MET A 542 -1.05 -11.62 -18.70
CA MET A 542 -1.08 -11.69 -17.25
C MET A 542 -1.40 -13.11 -16.75
N PHE A 543 -2.32 -13.85 -17.40
CA PHE A 543 -2.62 -15.24 -17.04
C PHE A 543 -1.40 -16.14 -17.20
N GLU A 544 -0.70 -16.06 -18.32
CA GLU A 544 0.52 -16.86 -18.54
C GLU A 544 1.64 -16.44 -17.57
N TYR A 545 1.72 -15.16 -17.22
CA TYR A 545 2.63 -14.70 -16.18
C TYR A 545 2.30 -15.29 -14.80
N ARG A 546 1.02 -15.49 -14.46
CA ARG A 546 0.63 -16.20 -13.22
C ARG A 546 0.98 -17.68 -13.26
N GLU A 547 0.81 -18.34 -14.40
CA GLU A 547 1.24 -19.74 -14.57
C GLU A 547 2.77 -19.86 -14.46
N GLU A 548 3.53 -18.90 -14.99
CA GLU A 548 4.98 -18.85 -14.83
C GLU A 548 5.40 -18.68 -13.37
N GLU A 549 4.73 -17.81 -12.62
CA GLU A 549 4.95 -17.70 -11.17
C GLU A 549 4.71 -19.05 -10.48
N LYS A 550 3.62 -19.75 -10.79
CA LYS A 550 3.32 -21.07 -10.22
C LYS A 550 4.37 -22.12 -10.55
N ARG A 551 4.82 -22.20 -11.82
CA ARG A 551 5.88 -23.12 -12.27
C ARG A 551 7.19 -22.91 -11.50
N GLN A 552 7.44 -21.67 -11.06
CA GLN A 552 8.60 -21.31 -10.27
C GLN A 552 8.36 -21.39 -8.74
N GLY A 553 7.20 -21.90 -8.29
CA GLY A 553 6.86 -22.01 -6.87
C GLY A 553 6.53 -20.68 -6.19
N ILE A 554 6.31 -19.62 -6.96
CA ILE A 554 5.93 -18.30 -6.45
C ILE A 554 4.40 -18.27 -6.30
N TYR A 555 3.95 -18.10 -5.06
CA TYR A 555 2.53 -17.97 -4.74
C TYR A 555 2.25 -16.70 -3.94
N ARG A 556 1.83 -15.67 -4.66
CA ARG A 556 1.31 -14.43 -4.12
C ARG A 556 -0.20 -14.61 -4.04
N ARG A 557 -0.78 -14.64 -2.83
CA ARG A 557 -2.22 -14.79 -2.57
C ARG A 557 -3.06 -13.59 -3.07
N CYS A 558 -2.76 -13.06 -4.26
CA CYS A 558 -3.35 -11.88 -4.87
C CYS A 558 -3.37 -11.96 -6.40
#